data_AF-A0AAD0UDJ4-F1
#
_entry.id   AF-A0AAD0UDJ4-F1
#
_cell.length_a   1.000
_cell.length_b   1.000
_cell.length_c   1.000
_cell.angle_alpha   90.00
_cell.angle_beta   90.00
_cell.angle_gamma   90.00
#
_symmetry.space_group_name_H-M   'P 1'
#
loop_
_entity.id
_entity.type
_entity.pdbx_description
1 polymer ?
#
loop_
_entity_poly.entity_id
_entity_poly.type
_entity_poly.pdbx_seq_one_letter_code
_entity_poly.pdbx_strand_id
1 'polypeptide(L)'
;MNPLTPKRRSLSVAARLALSFALVLAMLLVLTVVSISKVNAIEGSLKRVSEDNSVKQRYAINFRGSVHDRAIALRDLTLVGDPEVKDVVALIDKLDADYQQSAKPLDHIFATMQVNAEERASLERIKAIEARTMPLAAKTIAARQAGDLDGARQLLLTQVKPAFVEWLAAINHLIDLEEHMSQAESAKARSNAHGFQAFMLVLLGVALVAGVVLATLITRAIRGALGAEPDEVKEVALAVDRGELYHAVALPAGGAGQRQSIMAVLSEMSGNLRGTVTRVRDAAAGVATISAQIAAGNSDLSARTEDQASSLQETASAMEQLTATVKQNDGHARQANQLAHNASEIARQGGAIVDQVVDTMSAINTSSRKIVDIIGVIDGIAFQTNILALNAAVEAARAGEQGRGFAVVATEVRNLAQRSAAAAKEIKQLIDASVGNVDSGTRLVEQAGQTMEQIVASVQQVTDVMGEISAASHEQSLGIEEVNKAIALMDQVTQHNAALVEQASAAVATLQEQAVSLNQAVGVFQLEAPQEGAVVVTSTAPVLQTVQVPTQVAPALEMARRAA
;
A
#
# COMPACT_ATOMS: atom_id res chain seq x y z
N MET A 1 -8.20 -25.97 -2.11
CA MET A 1 -8.58 -26.74 -3.32
C MET A 1 -10.10 -26.74 -3.40
N ASN A 2 -10.67 -26.00 -4.36
CA ASN A 2 -12.11 -25.94 -4.61
C ASN A 2 -12.32 -26.41 -6.07
N PRO A 3 -13.26 -27.34 -6.36
CA PRO A 3 -13.29 -28.02 -7.64
C PRO A 3 -13.73 -27.07 -8.75
N LEU A 4 -12.91 -26.99 -9.80
CA LEU A 4 -13.20 -26.33 -11.06
C LEU A 4 -14.46 -26.97 -11.68
N THR A 5 -15.59 -26.31 -11.53
CA THR A 5 -16.81 -26.63 -12.28
C THR A 5 -16.52 -26.44 -13.77
N PRO A 6 -16.99 -27.36 -14.65
CA PRO A 6 -16.75 -27.24 -16.07
C PRO A 6 -17.44 -25.98 -16.61
N LYS A 7 -16.62 -25.02 -17.06
CA LYS A 7 -17.02 -23.79 -17.73
C LYS A 7 -17.84 -24.16 -18.97
N ARG A 8 -19.18 -24.16 -18.86
CA ARG A 8 -20.07 -24.21 -20.03
C ARG A 8 -19.59 -23.11 -20.97
N ARG A 9 -19.03 -23.48 -22.13
CA ARG A 9 -18.62 -22.54 -23.17
C ARG A 9 -19.89 -21.84 -23.66
N SER A 10 -20.22 -20.74 -23.01
CA SER A 10 -21.28 -19.85 -23.43
C SER A 10 -20.83 -19.20 -24.74
N LEU A 11 -21.69 -19.26 -25.76
CA LEU A 11 -21.47 -18.54 -27.02
C LEU A 11 -21.17 -17.07 -26.70
N SER A 12 -20.17 -16.50 -27.38
CA SER A 12 -19.83 -15.08 -27.26
C SER A 12 -21.02 -14.21 -27.69
N VAL A 13 -21.10 -12.97 -27.20
CA VAL A 13 -22.16 -12.02 -27.59
C VAL A 13 -22.19 -11.84 -29.11
N ALA A 14 -21.01 -11.71 -29.73
CA ALA A 14 -20.88 -11.63 -31.19
C ALA A 14 -21.42 -12.89 -31.90
N ALA A 15 -21.13 -14.09 -31.40
CA ALA A 15 -21.63 -15.34 -32.00
C ALA A 15 -23.17 -15.45 -31.89
N ARG A 16 -23.77 -15.00 -30.79
CA ARG A 16 -25.23 -15.01 -30.63
C ARG A 16 -25.92 -14.03 -31.58
N LEU A 17 -25.37 -12.83 -31.72
CA LEU A 17 -25.88 -11.82 -32.67
C LEU A 17 -25.74 -12.31 -34.12
N ALA A 18 -24.57 -12.85 -34.49
CA ALA A 18 -24.34 -13.38 -35.83
C ALA A 18 -25.33 -14.51 -36.16
N LEU A 19 -25.60 -15.42 -35.21
CA LEU A 19 -26.51 -16.54 -35.41
C LEU A 19 -27.98 -16.08 -35.52
N SER A 20 -28.41 -15.07 -34.75
CA SER A 20 -29.76 -14.50 -34.91
C SER A 20 -29.95 -13.80 -36.24
N PHE A 21 -28.97 -13.01 -36.69
CA PHE A 21 -29.04 -12.34 -37.99
C PHE A 21 -29.00 -13.35 -39.14
N ALA A 22 -28.14 -14.36 -39.06
CA ALA A 22 -28.08 -15.43 -40.05
C ALA A 22 -29.41 -16.18 -40.18
N LEU A 23 -30.10 -16.44 -39.06
CA LEU A 23 -31.40 -17.10 -39.07
C LEU A 23 -32.47 -16.24 -39.76
N VAL A 24 -32.55 -14.94 -39.45
CA VAL A 24 -33.50 -14.02 -40.09
C VAL A 24 -33.23 -13.91 -41.60
N LEU A 25 -31.96 -13.79 -42.00
CA LEU A 25 -31.57 -13.75 -43.41
C LEU A 25 -31.94 -15.05 -44.14
N ALA A 26 -31.74 -16.21 -43.50
CA ALA A 26 -32.14 -17.50 -44.06
C ALA A 26 -33.66 -17.59 -44.27
N MET A 27 -34.46 -17.10 -43.32
CA MET A 27 -35.92 -17.06 -43.45
C MET A 27 -36.37 -16.16 -44.60
N LEU A 28 -35.74 -15.00 -44.78
CA LEU A 28 -36.02 -14.10 -45.92
C LEU A 28 -35.71 -14.77 -47.25
N LEU A 29 -34.57 -15.46 -47.35
CA LEU A 29 -34.19 -16.18 -48.56
C LEU A 29 -35.21 -17.27 -48.92
N VAL A 30 -35.65 -18.06 -47.93
CA VAL A 30 -36.71 -19.07 -48.13
C VAL A 30 -38.00 -18.42 -48.63
N LEU A 31 -38.42 -17.30 -48.04
CA LEU A 31 -39.62 -16.57 -48.43
C LEU A 31 -39.55 -16.09 -49.89
N THR A 32 -38.39 -15.55 -50.32
CA THR A 32 -38.17 -15.13 -51.70
C THR A 32 -38.22 -16.30 -52.68
N VAL A 33 -37.56 -17.42 -52.37
CA VAL A 33 -37.54 -18.60 -53.24
C VAL A 33 -38.94 -19.17 -53.46
N VAL A 34 -39.73 -19.29 -52.39
CA VAL A 34 -41.11 -19.79 -52.47
C VAL A 34 -42.01 -18.84 -53.28
N SER A 35 -41.83 -17.52 -53.11
CA SER A 35 -42.57 -16.51 -53.85
C SER A 35 -42.36 -16.64 -55.37
N ILE A 36 -41.08 -16.69 -55.78
CA ILE A 36 -40.70 -16.82 -57.20
C ILE A 36 -41.28 -18.11 -57.80
N SER A 37 -41.18 -19.23 -57.08
CA SER A 37 -41.72 -20.52 -57.56
C SER A 37 -43.24 -20.47 -57.82
N LYS A 38 -44.01 -19.81 -56.95
CA LYS A 38 -45.46 -19.67 -57.11
C LYS A 38 -45.85 -18.74 -58.25
N VAL A 39 -45.15 -17.62 -58.43
CA VAL A 39 -45.37 -16.69 -59.55
C VAL A 39 -45.10 -17.38 -60.89
N ASN A 40 -43.97 -18.09 -61.01
CA ASN A 40 -43.64 -18.82 -62.24
C ASN A 40 -44.69 -19.89 -62.61
N ALA A 41 -45.32 -20.53 -61.61
CA ALA A 41 -46.39 -21.50 -61.85
C ALA A 41 -47.68 -20.85 -62.37
N ILE A 42 -48.01 -19.64 -61.90
CA ILE A 42 -49.14 -18.84 -62.40
C ILE A 42 -48.86 -18.41 -63.84
N GLU A 43 -47.67 -17.88 -64.12
CA GLU A 43 -47.26 -17.44 -65.46
C GLU A 43 -47.32 -18.59 -66.47
N GLY A 44 -46.79 -19.76 -66.13
CA GLY A 44 -46.84 -20.94 -67.00
C GLY A 44 -48.27 -21.42 -67.30
N SER A 45 -49.19 -21.29 -66.35
CA SER A 45 -50.60 -21.64 -66.55
C SER A 45 -51.29 -20.62 -67.47
N LEU A 46 -51.01 -19.33 -67.29
CA LEU A 46 -51.56 -18.27 -68.14
C LEU A 46 -51.05 -18.35 -69.59
N LYS A 47 -49.77 -18.72 -69.77
CA LYS A 47 -49.19 -18.96 -71.09
C LYS A 47 -49.93 -20.07 -71.85
N ARG A 48 -50.20 -21.21 -71.20
CA ARG A 48 -50.97 -22.32 -71.81
C ARG A 48 -52.39 -21.91 -72.20
N VAL A 49 -53.04 -21.08 -71.40
CA VAL A 49 -54.38 -20.55 -71.71
C VAL A 49 -54.33 -19.63 -72.94
N SER A 50 -53.46 -18.62 -72.92
CA SER A 50 -53.49 -17.51 -73.89
C SER A 50 -52.73 -17.79 -75.18
N GLU A 51 -51.58 -18.46 -75.11
CA GLU A 51 -50.67 -18.65 -76.24
C GLU A 51 -50.82 -20.02 -76.90
N ASP A 52 -51.25 -21.05 -76.16
CA ASP A 52 -51.44 -22.40 -76.70
C ASP A 52 -52.92 -22.67 -77.02
N ASN A 53 -53.75 -22.90 -76.00
CA ASN A 53 -55.12 -23.42 -76.18
C ASN A 53 -56.02 -22.43 -76.93
N SER A 54 -56.01 -21.14 -76.53
CA SER A 54 -56.83 -20.12 -77.21
C SER A 54 -56.43 -19.93 -78.68
N VAL A 55 -55.14 -20.08 -78.99
CA VAL A 55 -54.66 -19.99 -80.37
C VAL A 55 -55.18 -21.18 -81.19
N LYS A 56 -55.02 -22.42 -80.71
CA LYS A 56 -55.56 -23.63 -81.38
C LYS A 56 -57.06 -23.55 -81.58
N GLN A 57 -57.81 -23.17 -80.54
CA GLN A 57 -59.25 -23.00 -80.57
C GLN A 57 -59.67 -22.00 -81.66
N ARG A 58 -59.01 -20.83 -81.73
CA ARG A 58 -59.30 -19.81 -82.74
C ARG A 58 -59.12 -20.34 -84.16
N TYR A 59 -58.05 -21.08 -84.44
CA TYR A 59 -57.83 -21.66 -85.77
C TYR A 59 -58.80 -22.80 -86.08
N ALA A 60 -59.18 -23.62 -85.10
CA ALA A 60 -60.23 -24.62 -85.27
C ALA A 60 -61.61 -23.99 -85.57
N ILE A 61 -61.95 -22.86 -84.94
CA ILE A 61 -63.15 -22.08 -85.24
C ILE A 61 -63.12 -21.53 -86.68
N ASN A 62 -62.00 -20.95 -87.11
CA ASN A 62 -61.86 -20.45 -88.48
C ASN A 62 -61.99 -21.58 -89.51
N PHE A 63 -61.35 -22.73 -89.25
CA PHE A 63 -61.44 -23.92 -90.08
C PHE A 63 -62.88 -24.45 -90.17
N ARG A 64 -63.59 -24.51 -89.04
CA ARG A 64 -65.02 -24.86 -88.99
C ARG A 64 -65.86 -23.95 -89.88
N GLY A 65 -65.61 -22.64 -89.81
CA GLY A 65 -66.30 -21.64 -90.63
C GLY A 65 -66.18 -21.95 -92.12
N SER A 66 -64.95 -22.21 -92.59
CA SER A 66 -64.71 -22.55 -93.99
C SER A 66 -65.37 -23.86 -94.45
N VAL A 67 -65.34 -24.91 -93.61
CA VAL A 67 -66.06 -26.17 -93.90
C VAL A 67 -67.57 -25.94 -93.98
N HIS A 68 -68.12 -25.08 -93.12
CA HIS A 68 -69.54 -24.73 -93.11
C HIS A 68 -69.96 -24.00 -94.39
N ASP A 69 -69.20 -22.99 -94.81
CA ASP A 69 -69.49 -22.22 -96.02
C ASP A 69 -69.46 -23.11 -97.27
N ARG A 70 -68.51 -24.05 -97.34
CA ARG A 70 -68.43 -25.04 -98.43
C ARG A 70 -69.63 -25.98 -98.44
N ALA A 71 -70.10 -26.43 -97.28
CA ALA A 71 -71.29 -27.26 -97.17
C ALA A 71 -72.53 -26.53 -97.72
N ILE A 72 -72.65 -25.23 -97.45
CA ILE A 72 -73.72 -24.36 -97.97
C ILE A 72 -73.61 -24.25 -99.49
N ALA A 73 -72.43 -23.92 -100.01
CA ALA A 73 -72.25 -23.75 -101.46
C ALA A 73 -72.51 -25.05 -102.25
N LEU A 74 -72.08 -26.21 -101.72
CA LEU A 74 -72.39 -27.52 -102.29
C LEU A 74 -73.89 -27.83 -102.30
N ARG A 75 -74.61 -27.45 -101.23
CA ARG A 75 -76.07 -27.56 -101.21
C ARG A 75 -76.70 -26.67 -102.27
N ASP A 76 -76.30 -25.41 -102.32
CA ASP A 76 -76.87 -24.41 -103.23
C ASP A 76 -76.65 -24.82 -104.70
N LEU A 77 -75.54 -25.50 -105.02
CA LEU A 77 -75.28 -26.10 -106.33
C LEU A 77 -76.37 -27.08 -106.81
N THR A 78 -77.06 -27.75 -105.87
CA THR A 78 -78.17 -28.69 -106.15
C THR A 78 -79.56 -28.04 -106.10
N LEU A 79 -79.62 -26.73 -105.84
CA LEU A 79 -80.84 -25.94 -105.75
C LEU A 79 -80.98 -24.98 -106.94
N VAL A 80 -79.88 -24.42 -107.43
CA VAL A 80 -79.86 -23.45 -108.53
C VAL A 80 -80.19 -24.07 -109.89
N GLY A 81 -80.74 -23.24 -110.80
CA GLY A 81 -80.99 -23.62 -112.19
C GLY A 81 -79.71 -23.68 -113.04
N ASP A 82 -79.78 -24.31 -114.22
CA ASP A 82 -78.59 -24.55 -115.06
C ASP A 82 -77.75 -23.30 -115.44
N PRO A 83 -78.35 -22.12 -115.71
CA PRO A 83 -77.56 -20.91 -116.01
C PRO A 83 -76.65 -20.46 -114.86
N GLU A 84 -77.02 -20.75 -113.61
CA GLU A 84 -76.35 -20.29 -112.40
C GLU A 84 -75.29 -21.28 -111.87
N VAL A 85 -75.26 -22.50 -112.42
CA VAL A 85 -74.31 -23.56 -111.98
C VAL A 85 -72.86 -23.07 -112.06
N LYS A 86 -72.50 -22.32 -113.10
CA LYS A 86 -71.13 -21.83 -113.29
C LYS A 86 -70.70 -20.87 -112.18
N ASP A 87 -71.59 -20.00 -111.71
CA ASP A 87 -71.28 -19.02 -110.67
C ASP A 87 -71.15 -19.68 -109.30
N VAL A 88 -71.99 -20.67 -109.00
CA VAL A 88 -71.88 -21.46 -107.76
C VAL A 88 -70.63 -22.32 -107.76
N VAL A 89 -70.25 -22.91 -108.90
CA VAL A 89 -68.97 -23.63 -109.03
C VAL A 89 -67.79 -22.69 -108.78
N ALA A 90 -67.79 -21.48 -109.35
CA ALA A 90 -66.73 -20.50 -109.10
C ALA A 90 -66.65 -20.07 -107.62
N LEU A 91 -67.80 -19.97 -106.93
CA LEU A 91 -67.86 -19.75 -105.49
C LEU A 91 -67.29 -20.95 -104.71
N ILE A 92 -67.60 -22.18 -105.11
CA ILE A 92 -67.05 -23.39 -104.49
C ILE A 92 -65.52 -23.44 -104.64
N ASP A 93 -65.00 -23.12 -105.82
CA ASP A 93 -63.54 -23.08 -106.07
C ASP A 93 -62.87 -22.02 -105.18
N LYS A 94 -63.49 -20.85 -105.03
CA LYS A 94 -63.02 -19.81 -104.10
C LYS A 94 -63.05 -20.30 -102.65
N LEU A 95 -64.15 -20.90 -102.20
CA LEU A 95 -64.28 -21.42 -100.85
C LEU A 95 -63.33 -22.60 -100.59
N ASP A 96 -62.97 -23.37 -101.61
CA ASP A 96 -61.92 -24.39 -101.53
C ASP A 96 -60.55 -23.76 -101.28
N ALA A 97 -60.23 -22.64 -101.96
CA ALA A 97 -59.01 -21.88 -101.70
C ALA A 97 -58.99 -21.28 -100.27
N ASP A 98 -60.11 -20.68 -99.83
CA ASP A 98 -60.27 -20.15 -98.46
C ASP A 98 -60.13 -21.26 -97.40
N TYR A 99 -60.61 -22.46 -97.73
CA TYR A 99 -60.44 -23.65 -96.93
C TYR A 99 -58.98 -24.07 -96.81
N GLN A 100 -58.25 -24.14 -97.93
CA GLN A 100 -56.81 -24.44 -97.89
C GLN A 100 -56.04 -23.39 -97.08
N GLN A 101 -56.47 -22.12 -97.12
CA GLN A 101 -55.89 -21.05 -96.33
C GLN A 101 -56.23 -21.15 -94.83
N SER A 102 -57.35 -21.77 -94.46
CA SER A 102 -57.75 -22.00 -93.06
C SER A 102 -57.19 -23.31 -92.48
N ALA A 103 -57.02 -24.34 -93.33
CA ALA A 103 -56.50 -25.66 -92.96
C ALA A 103 -55.00 -25.61 -92.64
N LYS A 104 -54.20 -24.94 -93.49
CA LYS A 104 -52.73 -24.89 -93.34
C LYS A 104 -52.26 -24.31 -91.99
N PRO A 105 -52.81 -23.19 -91.49
CA PRO A 105 -52.43 -22.67 -90.18
C PRO A 105 -52.79 -23.60 -89.03
N LEU A 106 -53.94 -24.29 -89.11
CA LEU A 106 -54.34 -25.26 -88.10
C LEU A 106 -53.33 -26.43 -88.04
N ASP A 107 -52.96 -26.97 -89.20
CA ASP A 107 -51.96 -28.05 -89.30
C ASP A 107 -50.58 -27.59 -88.80
N HIS A 108 -50.16 -26.38 -89.18
CA HIS A 108 -48.89 -25.81 -88.74
C HIS A 108 -48.85 -25.64 -87.21
N ILE A 109 -49.93 -25.14 -86.62
CA ILE A 109 -50.02 -24.96 -85.16
C ILE A 109 -49.95 -26.30 -84.43
N PHE A 110 -50.66 -27.32 -84.91
CA PHE A 110 -50.61 -28.65 -84.30
C PHE A 110 -49.28 -29.38 -84.53
N ALA A 111 -48.50 -28.99 -85.53
CA ALA A 111 -47.14 -29.50 -85.76
C ALA A 111 -46.07 -28.78 -84.92
N THR A 112 -46.30 -27.51 -84.55
CA THR A 112 -45.29 -26.66 -83.90
C THR A 112 -45.51 -26.44 -82.41
N MET A 113 -46.76 -26.52 -81.95
CA MET A 113 -47.11 -26.34 -80.55
C MET A 113 -47.14 -27.66 -79.79
N GLN A 114 -47.17 -27.59 -78.46
CA GLN A 114 -47.35 -28.77 -77.62
C GLN A 114 -48.79 -29.26 -77.74
N VAL A 115 -48.96 -30.48 -78.25
CA VAL A 115 -50.27 -31.12 -78.48
C VAL A 115 -50.33 -32.42 -77.69
N ASN A 116 -51.37 -32.56 -76.87
CA ASN A 116 -51.63 -33.76 -76.09
C ASN A 116 -52.20 -34.89 -76.97
N ALA A 117 -52.36 -36.09 -76.38
CA ALA A 117 -52.83 -37.25 -77.12
C ALA A 117 -54.27 -37.09 -77.67
N GLU A 118 -55.14 -36.41 -76.93
CA GLU A 118 -56.56 -36.21 -77.26
C GLU A 118 -56.75 -35.14 -78.36
N GLU A 119 -55.98 -34.06 -78.30
CA GLU A 119 -55.90 -33.01 -79.33
C GLU A 119 -55.39 -33.60 -80.65
N ARG A 120 -54.33 -34.43 -80.60
CA ARG A 120 -53.80 -35.12 -81.78
C ARG A 120 -54.83 -36.07 -82.39
N ALA A 121 -55.49 -36.89 -81.56
CA ALA A 121 -56.53 -37.82 -82.01
C ALA A 121 -57.73 -37.09 -82.63
N SER A 122 -58.10 -35.92 -82.10
CA SER A 122 -59.19 -35.10 -82.63
C SER A 122 -58.84 -34.53 -84.02
N LEU A 123 -57.61 -34.02 -84.21
CA LEU A 123 -57.16 -33.57 -85.53
C LEU A 123 -57.09 -34.73 -86.54
N GLU A 124 -56.56 -35.89 -86.16
CA GLU A 124 -56.51 -37.07 -87.03
C GLU A 124 -57.91 -37.52 -87.47
N ARG A 125 -58.89 -37.49 -86.57
CA ARG A 125 -60.30 -37.78 -86.89
C ARG A 125 -60.86 -36.78 -87.91
N ILE A 126 -60.59 -35.49 -87.72
CA ILE A 126 -60.98 -34.43 -88.66
C ILE A 126 -60.38 -34.70 -90.05
N LYS A 127 -59.08 -35.03 -90.13
CA LYS A 127 -58.38 -35.33 -91.39
C LYS A 127 -58.91 -36.60 -92.08
N ALA A 128 -59.26 -37.63 -91.31
CA ALA A 128 -59.86 -38.84 -91.86
C ALA A 128 -61.25 -38.57 -92.49
N ILE A 129 -62.08 -37.75 -91.82
CA ILE A 129 -63.39 -37.35 -92.35
C ILE A 129 -63.23 -36.45 -93.58
N GLU A 130 -62.29 -35.49 -93.56
CA GLU A 130 -61.93 -34.65 -94.70
C GLU A 130 -61.60 -35.52 -95.93
N ALA A 131 -60.65 -36.45 -95.80
CA ALA A 131 -60.19 -37.29 -96.90
C ALA A 131 -61.31 -38.12 -97.54
N ARG A 132 -62.32 -38.52 -96.75
CA ARG A 132 -63.52 -39.22 -97.25
C ARG A 132 -64.54 -38.25 -97.88
N THR A 133 -64.67 -37.05 -97.36
CA THR A 133 -65.71 -36.08 -97.75
C THR A 133 -65.36 -35.36 -99.05
N MET A 134 -64.08 -35.04 -99.28
CA MET A 134 -63.65 -34.29 -100.47
C MET A 134 -63.96 -34.98 -101.81
N PRO A 135 -63.71 -36.29 -101.98
CA PRO A 135 -64.10 -36.98 -103.21
C PRO A 135 -65.62 -37.02 -103.43
N LEU A 136 -66.41 -37.07 -102.35
CA LEU A 136 -67.89 -37.03 -102.44
C LEU A 136 -68.38 -35.67 -102.93
N ALA A 137 -67.81 -34.59 -102.39
CA ALA A 137 -68.08 -33.23 -102.86
C ALA A 137 -67.72 -33.07 -104.34
N ALA A 138 -66.53 -33.53 -104.75
CA ALA A 138 -66.09 -33.47 -106.14
C ALA A 138 -67.02 -34.25 -107.09
N LYS A 139 -67.51 -35.43 -106.67
CA LYS A 139 -68.51 -36.21 -107.43
C LYS A 139 -69.83 -35.47 -107.60
N THR A 140 -70.32 -34.82 -106.54
CA THR A 140 -71.54 -34.00 -106.61
C THR A 140 -71.38 -32.82 -107.55
N ILE A 141 -70.22 -32.16 -107.53
CA ILE A 141 -69.91 -31.06 -108.46
C ILE A 141 -69.87 -31.56 -109.90
N ALA A 142 -69.15 -32.65 -110.17
CA ALA A 142 -69.04 -33.23 -111.51
C ALA A 142 -70.39 -33.71 -112.06
N ALA A 143 -71.23 -34.35 -111.23
CA ALA A 143 -72.58 -34.75 -111.62
C ALA A 143 -73.43 -33.54 -112.02
N ARG A 144 -73.37 -32.44 -111.24
CA ARG A 144 -74.10 -31.22 -111.58
C ARG A 144 -73.58 -30.57 -112.87
N GLN A 145 -72.25 -30.50 -113.06
CA GLN A 145 -71.63 -29.96 -114.28
C GLN A 145 -71.97 -30.77 -115.53
N ALA A 146 -72.21 -32.07 -115.39
CA ALA A 146 -72.66 -32.96 -116.47
C ALA A 146 -74.17 -32.82 -116.78
N GLY A 147 -74.89 -31.94 -116.07
CA GLY A 147 -76.33 -31.73 -116.24
C GLY A 147 -77.22 -32.66 -115.40
N ASP A 148 -76.65 -33.56 -114.60
CA ASP A 148 -77.39 -34.51 -113.77
C ASP A 148 -77.76 -33.90 -112.40
N LEU A 149 -78.88 -33.16 -112.37
CA LEU A 149 -79.39 -32.55 -111.13
C LEU A 149 -79.87 -33.58 -110.11
N ASP A 150 -80.59 -34.62 -110.57
CA ASP A 150 -81.21 -35.60 -109.68
C ASP A 150 -80.14 -36.48 -109.02
N GLY A 151 -79.12 -36.92 -109.78
CA GLY A 151 -77.98 -37.65 -109.26
C GLY A 151 -77.14 -36.79 -108.30
N ALA A 152 -76.89 -35.52 -108.63
CA ALA A 152 -76.19 -34.59 -107.73
C ALA A 152 -76.95 -34.38 -106.41
N ARG A 153 -78.27 -34.22 -106.47
CA ARG A 153 -79.14 -34.06 -105.28
C ARG A 153 -79.19 -35.32 -104.44
N GLN A 154 -79.27 -36.50 -105.06
CA GLN A 154 -79.25 -37.77 -104.34
C GLN A 154 -77.91 -37.97 -103.63
N LEU A 155 -76.78 -37.73 -104.31
CA LEU A 155 -75.44 -37.77 -103.71
C LEU A 155 -75.32 -36.78 -102.55
N LEU A 156 -75.85 -35.57 -102.72
CA LEU A 156 -75.82 -34.55 -101.68
C LEU A 156 -76.57 -35.00 -100.43
N LEU A 157 -77.81 -35.46 -100.58
CA LEU A 157 -78.67 -35.79 -99.44
C LEU A 157 -78.23 -37.08 -98.73
N THR A 158 -77.75 -38.08 -99.47
CA THR A 158 -77.43 -39.41 -98.91
C THR A 158 -75.99 -39.55 -98.44
N GLN A 159 -75.04 -38.84 -99.05
CA GLN A 159 -73.61 -39.01 -98.77
C GLN A 159 -72.93 -37.72 -98.32
N VAL A 160 -73.06 -36.62 -99.08
CA VAL A 160 -72.30 -35.38 -98.78
C VAL A 160 -72.79 -34.70 -97.50
N LYS A 161 -74.11 -34.51 -97.34
CA LYS A 161 -74.67 -33.84 -96.15
C LYS A 161 -74.30 -34.58 -94.86
N PRO A 162 -74.50 -35.91 -94.71
CA PRO A 162 -74.03 -36.63 -93.53
C PRO A 162 -72.53 -36.48 -93.27
N ALA A 163 -71.71 -36.53 -94.32
CA ALA A 163 -70.26 -36.40 -94.21
C ALA A 163 -69.83 -34.99 -93.72
N PHE A 164 -70.44 -33.91 -94.22
CA PHE A 164 -70.18 -32.56 -93.72
C PHE A 164 -70.70 -32.32 -92.30
N VAL A 165 -71.83 -32.93 -91.92
CA VAL A 165 -72.33 -32.87 -90.53
C VAL A 165 -71.36 -33.56 -89.57
N GLU A 166 -70.88 -34.75 -89.93
CA GLU A 166 -69.86 -35.47 -89.16
C GLU A 166 -68.55 -34.68 -89.08
N TRP A 167 -68.15 -34.03 -90.17
CA TRP A 167 -66.95 -33.20 -90.21
C TRP A 167 -67.05 -31.99 -89.28
N LEU A 168 -68.14 -31.23 -89.36
CA LEU A 168 -68.39 -30.10 -88.47
C LEU A 168 -68.47 -30.53 -86.99
N ALA A 169 -69.05 -31.70 -86.71
CA ALA A 169 -69.10 -32.27 -85.36
C ALA A 169 -67.70 -32.63 -84.83
N ALA A 170 -66.84 -33.21 -85.67
CA ALA A 170 -65.45 -33.51 -85.29
C ALA A 170 -64.64 -32.23 -85.01
N ILE A 171 -64.88 -31.15 -85.77
CA ILE A 171 -64.24 -29.86 -85.52
C ILE A 171 -64.78 -29.20 -84.24
N ASN A 172 -66.10 -29.27 -83.98
CA ASN A 172 -66.68 -28.80 -82.72
C ASN A 172 -66.07 -29.51 -81.51
N HIS A 173 -65.88 -30.83 -81.59
CA HIS A 173 -65.26 -31.59 -80.52
C HIS A 173 -63.84 -31.07 -80.19
N LEU A 174 -63.05 -30.71 -81.21
CA LEU A 174 -61.74 -30.10 -80.99
C LEU A 174 -61.86 -28.70 -80.33
N ILE A 175 -62.79 -27.87 -80.78
CA ILE A 175 -63.03 -26.54 -80.19
C ILE A 175 -63.42 -26.66 -78.71
N ASP A 176 -64.32 -27.59 -78.37
CA ASP A 176 -64.79 -27.84 -77.00
C ASP A 176 -63.66 -28.40 -76.13
N LEU A 177 -62.79 -29.25 -76.69
CA LEU A 177 -61.61 -29.77 -76.00
C LEU A 177 -60.65 -28.64 -75.60
N GLU A 178 -60.32 -27.74 -76.54
CA GLU A 178 -59.45 -26.58 -76.27
C GLU A 178 -60.06 -25.63 -75.23
N GLU A 179 -61.38 -25.41 -75.29
CA GLU A 179 -62.12 -24.62 -74.29
C GLU A 179 -62.01 -25.25 -72.90
N HIS A 180 -62.27 -26.56 -72.78
CA HIS A 180 -62.19 -27.26 -71.51
C HIS A 180 -60.77 -27.24 -70.92
N MET A 181 -59.75 -27.43 -71.76
CA MET A 181 -58.35 -27.33 -71.36
C MET A 181 -57.98 -25.91 -70.90
N SER A 182 -58.46 -24.88 -71.61
CA SER A 182 -58.28 -23.47 -71.24
C SER A 182 -58.93 -23.14 -69.88
N GLN A 183 -60.14 -23.64 -69.63
CA GLN A 183 -60.83 -23.47 -68.35
C GLN A 183 -60.10 -24.19 -67.19
N ALA A 184 -59.60 -25.41 -67.43
CA ALA A 184 -58.84 -26.16 -66.43
C ALA A 184 -57.53 -25.47 -66.03
N GLU A 185 -56.77 -24.93 -66.99
CA GLU A 185 -55.56 -24.15 -66.69
C GLU A 185 -55.87 -22.81 -66.02
N SER A 186 -56.96 -22.14 -66.42
CA SER A 186 -57.46 -20.93 -65.76
C SER A 186 -57.85 -21.19 -64.30
N ALA A 187 -58.46 -22.35 -63.99
CA ALA A 187 -58.80 -22.74 -62.63
C ALA A 187 -57.54 -22.99 -61.76
N LYS A 188 -56.50 -23.64 -62.32
CA LYS A 188 -55.20 -23.81 -61.65
C LYS A 188 -54.52 -22.47 -61.36
N ALA A 189 -54.51 -21.55 -62.34
CA ALA A 189 -53.96 -20.21 -62.17
C ALA A 189 -54.68 -19.43 -61.05
N ARG A 190 -56.02 -19.45 -61.03
CA ARG A 190 -56.84 -18.80 -59.99
C ARG A 190 -56.62 -19.41 -58.61
N SER A 191 -56.59 -20.74 -58.50
CA SER A 191 -56.33 -21.42 -57.22
C SER A 191 -54.95 -21.06 -56.65
N ASN A 192 -53.92 -21.07 -57.51
CA ASN A 192 -52.57 -20.66 -57.12
C ASN A 192 -52.52 -19.18 -56.72
N ALA A 193 -53.26 -18.30 -57.40
CA ALA A 193 -53.30 -16.87 -57.09
C ALA A 193 -54.05 -16.57 -55.77
N HIS A 194 -55.21 -17.19 -55.51
CA HIS A 194 -55.99 -16.95 -54.30
C HIS A 194 -55.28 -17.40 -53.02
N GLY A 195 -54.50 -18.49 -53.06
CA GLY A 195 -53.72 -18.96 -51.90
C GLY A 195 -52.41 -18.20 -51.67
N PHE A 196 -51.88 -17.50 -52.69
CA PHE A 196 -50.56 -16.88 -52.65
C PHE A 196 -50.48 -15.73 -51.64
N GLN A 197 -51.40 -14.78 -51.68
CA GLN A 197 -51.35 -13.58 -50.83
C GLN A 197 -51.44 -13.92 -49.34
N ALA A 198 -52.40 -14.77 -48.95
CA ALA A 198 -52.57 -15.18 -47.56
C ALA A 198 -51.36 -15.97 -47.03
N PHE A 199 -50.83 -16.89 -47.83
CA PHE A 199 -49.67 -17.70 -47.44
C PHE A 199 -48.41 -16.85 -47.23
N MET A 200 -48.16 -15.85 -48.11
CA MET A 200 -47.02 -14.95 -47.98
C MET A 200 -47.11 -14.05 -46.75
N LEU A 201 -48.32 -13.55 -46.42
CA LEU A 201 -48.54 -12.74 -45.21
C LEU A 201 -48.33 -13.53 -43.92
N VAL A 202 -48.76 -14.80 -43.87
CA VAL A 202 -48.51 -15.67 -42.70
C VAL A 202 -47.02 -15.93 -42.50
N LEU A 203 -46.29 -16.26 -43.57
CA LEU A 203 -44.84 -16.47 -43.50
C LEU A 203 -44.10 -15.21 -43.03
N LEU A 204 -44.50 -14.03 -43.52
CA LEU A 204 -43.95 -12.75 -43.05
C LEU A 204 -44.21 -12.53 -41.56
N GLY A 205 -45.43 -12.80 -41.09
CA GLY A 205 -45.80 -12.68 -39.68
C GLY A 205 -44.96 -13.58 -38.76
N VAL A 206 -44.75 -14.84 -39.16
CA VAL A 206 -43.90 -15.79 -38.40
C VAL A 206 -42.45 -15.31 -38.31
N ALA A 207 -41.89 -14.81 -39.43
CA ALA A 207 -40.53 -14.28 -39.46
C ALA A 207 -40.35 -13.07 -38.52
N LEU A 208 -41.33 -12.16 -38.50
CA LEU A 208 -41.31 -10.99 -37.61
C LEU A 208 -41.37 -11.38 -36.13
N VAL A 209 -42.29 -12.29 -35.76
CA VAL A 209 -42.43 -12.75 -34.37
C VAL A 209 -41.15 -13.45 -33.90
N ALA A 210 -40.58 -14.33 -34.72
CA ALA A 210 -39.31 -14.99 -34.42
C ALA A 210 -38.17 -13.98 -34.20
N GLY A 211 -38.10 -12.93 -35.04
CA GLY A 211 -37.14 -11.84 -34.90
C GLY A 211 -37.27 -11.08 -33.59
N VAL A 212 -38.49 -10.71 -33.17
CA VAL A 212 -38.76 -10.00 -31.91
C VAL A 212 -38.40 -10.88 -30.70
N VAL A 213 -38.75 -12.17 -30.72
CA VAL A 213 -38.41 -13.10 -29.65
C VAL A 213 -36.89 -13.26 -29.51
N LEU A 214 -36.16 -13.43 -30.62
CA LEU A 214 -34.70 -13.50 -30.60
C LEU A 214 -34.06 -12.21 -30.08
N ALA A 215 -34.54 -11.05 -30.52
CA ALA A 215 -34.04 -9.75 -30.06
C ALA A 215 -34.22 -9.58 -28.55
N THR A 216 -35.40 -9.89 -28.02
CA THR A 216 -35.69 -9.77 -26.58
C THR A 216 -34.87 -10.74 -25.72
N LEU A 217 -34.66 -11.98 -26.18
CA LEU A 217 -33.82 -12.96 -25.49
C LEU A 217 -32.34 -12.55 -25.44
N ILE A 218 -31.81 -12.02 -26.55
CA ILE A 218 -30.42 -11.53 -26.62
C ILE A 218 -30.24 -10.32 -25.71
N THR A 219 -31.14 -9.34 -25.77
CA THR A 219 -31.10 -8.15 -24.91
C THR A 219 -31.17 -8.51 -23.42
N ARG A 220 -32.04 -9.45 -23.03
CA ARG A 220 -32.10 -9.96 -21.64
C ARG A 220 -30.82 -10.66 -21.23
N ALA A 221 -30.22 -11.46 -22.12
CA ALA A 221 -28.97 -12.16 -21.83
C ALA A 221 -27.79 -11.20 -21.66
N ILE A 222 -27.70 -10.14 -22.48
CA ILE A 222 -26.65 -9.11 -22.37
C ILE A 222 -26.82 -8.31 -21.08
N ARG A 223 -28.03 -7.83 -20.77
CA ARG A 223 -28.32 -7.11 -19.52
C ARG A 223 -28.03 -7.96 -18.28
N GLY A 224 -28.37 -9.25 -18.30
CA GLY A 224 -28.04 -10.16 -17.20
C GLY A 224 -26.54 -10.38 -17.00
N ALA A 225 -25.75 -10.43 -18.09
CA ALA A 225 -24.29 -10.56 -18.01
C ALA A 225 -23.59 -9.28 -17.54
N LEU A 226 -24.09 -8.12 -17.96
CA LEU A 226 -23.57 -6.81 -17.52
C LEU A 226 -23.99 -6.48 -16.08
N GLY A 227 -25.20 -6.90 -15.68
CA GLY A 227 -25.78 -6.64 -14.37
C GLY A 227 -26.57 -5.31 -14.29
N ALA A 228 -26.40 -4.46 -15.30
CA ALA A 228 -26.93 -3.11 -15.42
C ALA A 228 -26.95 -2.69 -16.92
N GLU A 229 -27.40 -1.47 -17.25
CA GLU A 229 -27.25 -0.95 -18.61
C GLU A 229 -25.78 -0.67 -18.96
N PRO A 230 -25.36 -0.78 -20.23
CA PRO A 230 -23.96 -0.56 -20.62
C PRO A 230 -23.40 0.79 -20.18
N ASP A 231 -24.22 1.84 -20.23
CA ASP A 231 -23.81 3.19 -19.83
C ASP A 231 -23.62 3.29 -18.30
N GLU A 232 -24.46 2.63 -17.50
CA GLU A 232 -24.30 2.55 -16.04
C GLU A 232 -23.02 1.80 -15.65
N VAL A 233 -22.72 0.67 -16.31
CA VAL A 233 -21.46 -0.07 -16.07
C VAL A 233 -20.24 0.79 -16.41
N LYS A 234 -20.31 1.55 -17.51
CA LYS A 234 -19.25 2.48 -17.91
C LYS A 234 -19.08 3.61 -16.88
N GLU A 235 -20.18 4.15 -16.37
CA GLU A 235 -20.16 5.22 -15.38
C GLU A 235 -19.48 4.79 -14.08
N VAL A 236 -19.82 3.60 -13.55
CA VAL A 236 -19.16 3.04 -12.35
C VAL A 236 -17.68 2.76 -12.60
N ALA A 237 -17.32 2.22 -13.77
CA ALA A 237 -15.92 1.99 -14.12
C ALA A 237 -15.12 3.31 -14.18
N LEU A 238 -15.68 4.35 -14.79
CA LEU A 238 -15.08 5.68 -14.85
C LEU A 238 -15.02 6.36 -13.46
N ALA A 239 -16.00 6.11 -12.60
CA ALA A 239 -15.97 6.60 -11.22
C ALA A 239 -14.79 5.98 -10.45
N VAL A 240 -14.59 4.67 -10.58
CA VAL A 240 -13.43 3.99 -9.96
C VAL A 240 -12.10 4.50 -10.54
N ASP A 241 -12.01 4.73 -11.86
CA ASP A 241 -10.83 5.31 -12.52
C ASP A 241 -10.48 6.72 -12.00
N ARG A 242 -11.51 7.55 -11.73
CA ARG A 242 -11.36 8.87 -11.08
C ARG A 242 -11.11 8.80 -9.57
N GLY A 243 -11.09 7.60 -8.98
CA GLY A 243 -10.91 7.39 -7.55
C GLY A 243 -12.16 7.63 -6.70
N GLU A 244 -13.34 7.75 -7.29
CA GLU A 244 -14.62 7.93 -6.58
C GLU A 244 -15.15 6.58 -6.05
N LEU A 245 -14.74 6.21 -4.83
CA LEU A 245 -15.07 4.94 -4.19
C LEU A 245 -16.27 5.02 -3.22
N TYR A 246 -17.01 6.13 -3.25
CA TYR A 246 -18.18 6.36 -2.39
C TYR A 246 -19.51 5.92 -3.01
N HIS A 247 -19.54 5.62 -4.32
CA HIS A 247 -20.76 5.24 -5.01
C HIS A 247 -21.25 3.86 -4.56
N ALA A 248 -22.40 3.84 -3.88
CA ALA A 248 -23.09 2.61 -3.56
C ALA A 248 -23.78 2.06 -4.82
N VAL A 249 -23.17 1.05 -5.43
CA VAL A 249 -23.75 0.37 -6.61
C VAL A 249 -24.94 -0.47 -6.15
N ALA A 250 -26.15 0.05 -6.34
CA ALA A 250 -27.37 -0.68 -6.07
C ALA A 250 -27.57 -1.77 -7.14
N LEU A 251 -27.16 -3.01 -6.82
CA LEU A 251 -27.43 -4.15 -7.69
C LEU A 251 -28.94 -4.46 -7.67
N PRO A 252 -29.65 -4.49 -8.81
CA PRO A 252 -31.05 -4.88 -8.85
C PRO A 252 -31.23 -6.28 -8.27
N ALA A 253 -32.21 -6.45 -7.37
CA ALA A 253 -32.51 -7.74 -6.75
C ALA A 253 -33.08 -8.73 -7.78
N GLY A 254 -32.23 -9.58 -8.36
CA GLY A 254 -32.70 -10.65 -9.24
C GLY A 254 -31.61 -11.61 -9.72
N GLY A 255 -31.74 -12.90 -9.36
CA GLY A 255 -31.09 -14.04 -10.04
C GLY A 255 -29.63 -14.36 -9.69
N ALA A 256 -29.33 -15.65 -9.49
CA ALA A 256 -27.98 -16.16 -9.17
C ALA A 256 -26.89 -15.83 -10.22
N GLY A 257 -27.27 -15.51 -11.46
CA GLY A 257 -26.35 -15.06 -12.51
C GLY A 257 -25.86 -13.61 -12.34
N GLN A 258 -26.58 -12.77 -11.59
CA GLN A 258 -26.24 -11.36 -11.39
C GLN A 258 -25.04 -11.16 -10.44
N ARG A 259 -24.75 -12.14 -9.57
CA ARG A 259 -23.57 -12.13 -8.66
C ARG A 259 -22.23 -12.27 -9.38
N GLN A 260 -22.22 -12.69 -10.65
CA GLN A 260 -21.02 -12.78 -11.50
C GLN A 260 -21.04 -11.74 -12.63
N SER A 261 -21.97 -10.79 -12.56
CA SER A 261 -22.04 -9.71 -13.55
C SER A 261 -20.85 -8.77 -13.42
N ILE A 262 -20.52 -8.06 -14.50
CA ILE A 262 -19.44 -7.07 -14.47
C ILE A 262 -19.72 -6.01 -13.40
N MET A 263 -20.96 -5.55 -13.27
CA MET A 263 -21.35 -4.58 -12.25
C MET A 263 -21.11 -5.08 -10.81
N ALA A 264 -21.43 -6.36 -10.52
CA ALA A 264 -21.17 -6.94 -9.20
C ALA A 264 -19.67 -7.01 -8.88
N VAL A 265 -18.85 -7.40 -9.87
CA VAL A 265 -17.38 -7.44 -9.73
C VAL A 265 -16.79 -6.04 -9.54
N LEU A 266 -17.28 -5.04 -10.27
CA LEU A 266 -16.87 -3.64 -10.09
C LEU A 266 -17.25 -3.10 -8.72
N SER A 267 -18.44 -3.44 -8.22
CA SER A 267 -18.89 -3.07 -6.87
C SER A 267 -18.00 -3.69 -5.78
N GLU A 268 -17.70 -4.98 -5.88
CA GLU A 268 -16.80 -5.67 -4.96
C GLU A 268 -15.37 -5.10 -5.02
N MET A 269 -14.86 -4.82 -6.22
CA MET A 269 -13.56 -4.18 -6.43
C MET A 269 -13.50 -2.79 -5.78
N SER A 270 -14.53 -1.96 -5.99
CA SER A 270 -14.65 -0.63 -5.37
C SER A 270 -14.67 -0.74 -3.84
N GLY A 271 -15.46 -1.67 -3.29
CA GLY A 271 -15.51 -1.92 -1.84
C GLY A 271 -14.15 -2.36 -1.26
N ASN A 272 -13.44 -3.25 -1.94
CA ASN A 272 -12.11 -3.71 -1.53
C ASN A 272 -11.05 -2.61 -1.63
N LEU A 273 -11.11 -1.78 -2.68
CA LEU A 273 -10.25 -0.60 -2.82
C LEU A 273 -10.54 0.42 -1.71
N ARG A 274 -11.80 0.73 -1.45
CA ARG A 274 -12.23 1.60 -0.35
C ARG A 274 -11.68 1.10 0.98
N GLY A 275 -11.88 -0.17 1.32
CA GLY A 275 -11.36 -0.75 2.56
C GLY A 275 -9.84 -0.72 2.65
N THR A 276 -9.13 -0.88 1.54
CA THR A 276 -7.66 -0.78 1.50
C THR A 276 -7.18 0.66 1.68
N VAL A 277 -7.79 1.61 0.98
CA VAL A 277 -7.50 3.05 1.13
C VAL A 277 -7.77 3.52 2.56
N THR A 278 -8.90 3.11 3.17
CA THR A 278 -9.19 3.41 4.59
C THR A 278 -8.09 2.90 5.51
N ARG A 279 -7.70 1.63 5.38
CA ARG A 279 -6.61 1.06 6.21
C ARG A 279 -5.28 1.79 6.02
N VAL A 280 -4.97 2.24 4.79
CA VAL A 280 -3.74 3.01 4.54
C VAL A 280 -3.82 4.40 5.17
N ARG A 281 -4.98 5.08 5.10
CA ARG A 281 -5.19 6.37 5.78
C ARG A 281 -5.06 6.24 7.29
N ASP A 282 -5.69 5.23 7.88
CA ASP A 282 -5.63 4.97 9.32
C ASP A 282 -4.20 4.64 9.76
N ALA A 283 -3.48 3.82 8.98
CA ALA A 283 -2.08 3.51 9.25
C ALA A 283 -1.18 4.74 9.14
N ALA A 284 -1.37 5.58 8.11
CA ALA A 284 -0.60 6.82 7.95
C ALA A 284 -0.87 7.81 9.10
N ALA A 285 -2.14 7.97 9.51
CA ALA A 285 -2.50 8.77 10.67
C ALA A 285 -1.86 8.22 11.96
N GLY A 286 -1.87 6.89 12.13
CA GLY A 286 -1.20 6.21 13.25
C GLY A 286 0.30 6.47 13.27
N VAL A 287 0.99 6.35 12.13
CA VAL A 287 2.43 6.66 12.01
C VAL A 287 2.70 8.13 12.35
N ALA A 288 1.87 9.06 11.89
CA ALA A 288 2.01 10.48 12.21
C ALA A 288 1.88 10.75 13.71
N THR A 289 0.87 10.16 14.38
CA THR A 289 0.69 10.28 15.83
C THR A 289 1.85 9.68 16.61
N ILE A 290 2.27 8.44 16.28
CA ILE A 290 3.40 7.77 16.93
C ILE A 290 4.68 8.59 16.74
N SER A 291 4.93 9.09 15.53
CA SER A 291 6.11 9.91 15.25
C SER A 291 6.11 11.20 16.07
N ALA A 292 4.96 11.87 16.24
CA ALA A 292 4.85 13.05 17.11
C ALA A 292 5.12 12.71 18.59
N GLN A 293 4.67 11.55 19.08
CA GLN A 293 4.98 11.07 20.43
C GLN A 293 6.47 10.76 20.61
N ILE A 294 7.10 10.12 19.62
CA ILE A 294 8.55 9.85 19.64
C ILE A 294 9.33 11.17 19.59
N ALA A 295 8.93 12.14 18.77
CA ALA A 295 9.58 13.45 18.73
C ALA A 295 9.55 14.16 20.10
N ALA A 296 8.40 14.14 20.77
CA ALA A 296 8.28 14.68 22.12
C ALA A 296 9.17 13.94 23.12
N GLY A 297 9.22 12.60 23.05
CA GLY A 297 10.11 11.78 23.89
C GLY A 297 11.59 12.03 23.62
N ASN A 298 11.98 12.24 22.37
CA ASN A 298 13.35 12.62 22.00
C ASN A 298 13.73 14.01 22.53
N SER A 299 12.80 14.96 22.50
CA SER A 299 13.02 16.30 23.08
C SER A 299 13.27 16.22 24.59
N ASP A 300 12.46 15.43 25.31
CA ASP A 300 12.69 15.15 26.74
C ASP A 300 14.03 14.47 27.00
N LEU A 301 14.38 13.45 26.19
CA LEU A 301 15.67 12.77 26.30
C LEU A 301 16.84 13.71 26.01
N SER A 302 16.71 14.63 25.05
CA SER A 302 17.71 15.66 24.76
C SER A 302 17.94 16.54 25.99
N ALA A 303 16.86 17.09 26.56
CA ALA A 303 16.94 17.94 27.74
C ALA A 303 17.60 17.23 28.93
N ARG A 304 17.22 15.97 29.18
CA ARG A 304 17.85 15.16 30.23
C ARG A 304 19.32 14.83 29.97
N THR A 305 19.69 14.66 28.69
CA THR A 305 21.09 14.42 28.29
C THR A 305 21.93 15.69 28.48
N GLU A 306 21.37 16.87 28.18
CA GLU A 306 22.00 18.16 28.46
C GLU A 306 22.16 18.41 29.97
N ASP A 307 21.13 18.15 30.76
CA ASP A 307 21.18 18.23 32.24
C ASP A 307 22.23 17.27 32.82
N GLN A 308 22.32 16.05 32.26
CA GLN A 308 23.31 15.07 32.67
C GLN A 308 24.73 15.52 32.29
N ALA A 309 24.93 16.10 31.11
CA ALA A 309 26.21 16.67 30.70
C ALA A 309 26.65 17.79 31.66
N SER A 310 25.72 18.70 32.01
CA SER A 310 25.96 19.77 32.99
C SER A 310 26.35 19.22 34.36
N SER A 311 25.62 18.20 34.84
CA SER A 311 25.89 17.54 36.13
C SER A 311 27.25 16.82 36.13
N LEU A 312 27.63 16.20 35.01
CA LEU A 312 28.95 15.58 34.84
C LEU A 312 30.07 16.62 34.84
N GLN A 313 29.87 17.78 34.21
CA GLN A 313 30.81 18.89 34.22
C GLN A 313 31.06 19.40 35.65
N GLU A 314 29.99 19.59 36.44
CA GLU A 314 30.09 20.03 37.83
C GLU A 314 30.76 18.96 38.71
N THR A 315 30.43 17.68 38.49
CA THR A 315 31.06 16.56 39.19
C THR A 315 32.54 16.46 38.87
N ALA A 316 32.92 16.59 37.59
CA ALA A 316 34.33 16.57 37.17
C ALA A 316 35.13 17.71 37.83
N SER A 317 34.59 18.92 37.85
CA SER A 317 35.19 20.08 38.53
C SER A 317 35.35 19.84 40.04
N ALA A 318 34.33 19.29 40.70
CA ALA A 318 34.41 18.92 42.11
C ALA A 318 35.48 17.84 42.37
N MET A 319 35.62 16.87 41.46
CA MET A 319 36.66 15.83 41.53
C MET A 319 38.07 16.39 41.31
N GLU A 320 38.25 17.37 40.43
CA GLU A 320 39.53 18.08 40.27
C GLU A 320 39.92 18.82 41.56
N GLN A 321 38.97 19.52 42.17
CA GLN A 321 39.19 20.22 43.44
C GLN A 321 39.49 19.24 44.59
N LEU A 322 38.77 18.10 44.66
CA LEU A 322 39.05 17.02 45.62
C LEU A 322 40.45 16.42 45.39
N THR A 323 40.82 16.15 44.15
CA THR A 323 42.16 15.64 43.80
C THR A 323 43.24 16.60 44.28
N ALA A 324 43.07 17.90 44.03
CA ALA A 324 43.99 18.93 44.49
C ALA A 324 44.10 18.96 46.02
N THR A 325 42.97 18.86 46.73
CA THR A 325 42.91 18.89 48.20
C THR A 325 43.59 17.65 48.81
N VAL A 326 43.34 16.46 48.27
CA VAL A 326 43.99 15.21 48.72
C VAL A 326 45.49 15.25 48.49
N LYS A 327 45.94 15.74 47.33
CA LYS A 327 47.37 15.92 47.03
C LYS A 327 48.03 16.93 47.98
N GLN A 328 47.31 18.00 48.32
CA GLN A 328 47.78 18.98 49.27
C GLN A 328 47.86 18.40 50.70
N ASN A 329 46.88 17.60 51.12
CA ASN A 329 46.88 16.91 52.41
C ASN A 329 48.03 15.92 52.54
N ASP A 330 48.32 15.14 51.51
CA ASP A 330 49.47 14.25 51.50
C ASP A 330 50.80 15.04 51.59
N GLY A 331 50.92 16.16 50.86
CA GLY A 331 52.07 17.06 50.98
C GLY A 331 52.22 17.64 52.39
N HIS A 332 51.13 18.10 53.00
CA HIS A 332 51.10 18.61 54.37
C HIS A 332 51.46 17.54 55.39
N ALA A 333 50.96 16.32 55.24
CA ALA A 333 51.29 15.19 56.12
C ALA A 333 52.79 14.88 56.06
N ARG A 334 53.37 14.81 54.85
CA ARG A 334 54.82 14.63 54.69
C ARG A 334 55.64 15.77 55.32
N GLN A 335 55.22 17.01 55.14
CA GLN A 335 55.89 18.17 55.74
C GLN A 335 55.79 18.15 57.27
N ALA A 336 54.61 17.86 57.82
CA ALA A 336 54.38 17.71 59.25
C ALA A 336 55.22 16.58 59.84
N ASN A 337 55.33 15.45 59.14
CA ASN A 337 56.18 14.33 59.53
C ASN A 337 57.66 14.74 59.63
N GLN A 338 58.16 15.52 58.66
CA GLN A 338 59.52 16.04 58.71
C GLN A 338 59.73 17.03 59.87
N LEU A 339 58.74 17.90 60.14
CA LEU A 339 58.78 18.82 61.28
C LEU A 339 58.79 18.07 62.61
N ALA A 340 57.95 17.05 62.74
CA ALA A 340 57.89 16.18 63.92
C ALA A 340 59.24 15.48 64.14
N HIS A 341 59.82 14.88 63.09
CA HIS A 341 61.14 14.27 63.18
C HIS A 341 62.21 15.27 63.66
N ASN A 342 62.23 16.48 63.11
CA ASN A 342 63.18 17.52 63.54
C ASN A 342 62.95 17.94 64.99
N ALA A 343 61.70 18.08 65.43
CA ALA A 343 61.35 18.41 66.81
C ALA A 343 61.77 17.29 67.79
N SER A 344 61.60 16.03 67.41
CA SER A 344 62.06 14.87 68.18
C SER A 344 63.57 14.88 68.37
N GLU A 345 64.33 15.17 67.29
CA GLU A 345 65.79 15.28 67.37
C GLU A 345 66.24 16.42 68.30
N ILE A 346 65.57 17.57 68.25
CA ILE A 346 65.86 18.70 69.15
C ILE A 346 65.54 18.33 70.61
N ALA A 347 64.39 17.68 70.86
CA ALA A 347 64.02 17.23 72.19
C ALA A 347 65.01 16.18 72.74
N ARG A 348 65.48 15.26 71.89
CA ARG A 348 66.51 14.27 72.25
C ARG A 348 67.85 14.91 72.59
N GLN A 349 68.29 15.90 71.81
CA GLN A 349 69.47 16.69 72.15
C GLN A 349 69.28 17.49 73.45
N GLY A 350 68.09 18.06 73.67
CA GLY A 350 67.73 18.75 74.90
C GLY A 350 67.81 17.82 76.13
N GLY A 351 67.28 16.60 76.02
CA GLY A 351 67.41 15.56 77.05
C GLY A 351 68.86 15.25 77.40
N ALA A 352 69.72 15.04 76.39
CA ALA A 352 71.15 14.77 76.61
C ALA A 352 71.88 15.93 77.33
N ILE A 353 71.52 17.18 77.04
CA ILE A 353 72.07 18.35 77.75
C ILE A 353 71.58 18.37 79.21
N VAL A 354 70.30 18.07 79.44
CA VAL A 354 69.72 17.99 80.79
C VAL A 354 70.42 16.91 81.62
N ASP A 355 70.66 15.73 81.06
CA ASP A 355 71.43 14.65 81.71
C ASP A 355 72.83 15.13 82.12
N GLN A 356 73.52 15.85 81.24
CA GLN A 356 74.83 16.42 81.54
C GLN A 356 74.77 17.47 82.68
N VAL A 357 73.68 18.23 82.79
CA VAL A 357 73.46 19.18 83.89
C VAL A 357 73.20 18.44 85.21
N VAL A 358 72.42 17.34 85.19
CA VAL A 358 72.22 16.48 86.38
C VAL A 358 73.55 15.92 86.88
N ASP A 359 74.38 15.38 85.98
CA ASP A 359 75.73 14.89 86.31
C ASP A 359 76.60 15.97 86.95
N THR A 360 76.55 17.19 86.40
CA THR A 360 77.31 18.33 86.93
C THR A 360 76.79 18.75 88.32
N MET A 361 75.47 18.80 88.52
CA MET A 361 74.88 19.10 89.84
C MET A 361 75.21 18.04 90.88
N SER A 362 75.23 16.76 90.49
CA SER A 362 75.66 15.65 91.35
C SER A 362 77.14 15.77 91.76
N ALA A 363 78.01 16.14 90.82
CA ALA A 363 79.41 16.43 91.10
C ALA A 363 79.60 17.64 92.04
N ILE A 364 78.82 18.72 91.84
CA ILE A 364 78.81 19.89 92.73
C ILE A 364 78.36 19.48 94.14
N ASN A 365 77.25 18.74 94.26
CA ASN A 365 76.72 18.26 95.54
C ASN A 365 77.78 17.42 96.29
N THR A 366 78.45 16.51 95.58
CA THR A 366 79.54 15.69 96.12
C THR A 366 80.71 16.56 96.60
N SER A 367 81.12 17.55 95.81
CA SER A 367 82.19 18.49 96.16
C SER A 367 81.82 19.34 97.38
N SER A 368 80.59 19.86 97.43
CA SER A 368 80.07 20.65 98.56
C SER A 368 80.04 19.86 99.86
N ARG A 369 79.61 18.58 99.84
CA ARG A 369 79.68 17.69 101.02
C ARG A 369 81.11 17.52 101.52
N LYS A 370 82.07 17.32 100.61
CA LYS A 370 83.48 17.24 100.97
C LYS A 370 84.00 18.53 101.61
N ILE A 371 83.51 19.69 101.18
CA ILE A 371 83.80 20.98 101.84
C ILE A 371 83.21 21.00 103.26
N VAL A 372 81.96 20.57 103.47
CA VAL A 372 81.36 20.48 104.81
C VAL A 372 82.22 19.62 105.75
N ASP A 373 82.72 18.49 105.27
CA ASP A 373 83.60 17.61 106.04
C ASP A 373 84.91 18.32 106.43
N ILE A 374 85.54 19.03 105.47
CA ILE A 374 86.77 19.81 105.71
C ILE A 374 86.52 20.93 106.73
N ILE A 375 85.41 21.66 106.60
CA ILE A 375 85.03 22.72 107.56
C ILE A 375 84.77 22.13 108.94
N GLY A 376 84.20 20.92 109.04
CA GLY A 376 84.07 20.19 110.29
C GLY A 376 85.41 19.88 110.95
N VAL A 377 86.43 19.50 110.17
CA VAL A 377 87.80 19.33 110.67
C VAL A 377 88.39 20.66 111.15
N ILE A 378 88.19 21.76 110.41
CA ILE A 378 88.69 23.10 110.79
C ILE A 378 88.04 23.58 112.10
N ASP A 379 86.74 23.39 112.28
CA ASP A 379 86.05 23.68 113.54
C ASP A 379 86.61 22.82 114.70
N GLY A 380 86.88 21.54 114.43
CA GLY A 380 87.58 20.65 115.36
C GLY A 380 88.97 21.15 115.75
N ILE A 381 89.78 21.62 114.79
CA ILE A 381 91.10 22.21 115.03
C ILE A 381 90.97 23.51 115.85
N ALA A 382 90.01 24.37 115.51
CA ALA A 382 89.74 25.60 116.25
C ALA A 382 89.33 25.31 117.70
N PHE A 383 88.48 24.31 117.93
CA PHE A 383 88.12 23.85 119.28
C PHE A 383 89.34 23.33 120.05
N GLN A 384 90.14 22.45 119.44
CA GLN A 384 91.39 21.95 120.03
C GLN A 384 92.35 23.11 120.39
N THR A 385 92.52 24.06 119.48
CA THR A 385 93.37 25.26 119.68
C THR A 385 92.84 26.13 120.82
N ASN A 386 91.52 26.30 120.94
CA ASN A 386 90.88 27.04 122.03
C ASN A 386 91.11 26.35 123.39
N ILE A 387 91.08 25.01 123.46
CA ILE A 387 91.41 24.25 124.67
C ILE A 387 92.90 24.34 125.02
N LEU A 388 93.79 24.20 124.02
CA LEU A 388 95.24 24.39 124.18
C LEU A 388 95.58 25.78 124.71
N ALA A 389 94.97 26.82 124.16
CA ALA A 389 95.14 28.20 124.56
C ALA A 389 94.59 28.47 125.98
N LEU A 390 93.45 27.87 126.34
CA LEU A 390 92.92 27.92 127.71
C LEU A 390 93.89 27.26 128.70
N ASN A 391 94.40 26.07 128.38
CA ASN A 391 95.39 25.37 129.22
C ASN A 391 96.67 26.19 129.39
N ALA A 392 97.15 26.81 128.30
CA ALA A 392 98.31 27.71 128.34
C ALA A 392 98.06 28.98 129.17
N ALA A 393 96.87 29.57 129.07
CA ALA A 393 96.49 30.74 129.88
C ALA A 393 96.40 30.40 131.37
N VAL A 394 95.90 29.21 131.72
CA VAL A 394 95.87 28.69 133.10
C VAL A 394 97.29 28.47 133.65
N GLU A 395 98.18 27.84 132.88
CA GLU A 395 99.57 27.62 133.31
C GLU A 395 100.36 28.94 133.40
N ALA A 396 100.10 29.90 132.51
CA ALA A 396 100.67 31.25 132.57
C ALA A 396 100.19 32.02 133.82
N ALA A 397 98.92 31.89 134.21
CA ALA A 397 98.41 32.47 135.46
C ALA A 397 99.06 31.81 136.70
N ARG A 398 99.40 30.53 136.62
CA ARG A 398 100.09 29.76 137.66
C ARG A 398 101.54 30.21 137.88
N ALA A 399 102.21 30.71 136.84
CA ALA A 399 103.59 31.22 136.87
C ALA A 399 103.75 32.66 137.40
N GLY A 400 102.66 33.34 137.79
CA GLY A 400 102.69 34.69 138.38
C GLY A 400 103.23 35.78 137.42
N GLU A 401 104.04 36.72 137.92
CA GLU A 401 104.56 37.85 137.13
C GLU A 401 105.45 37.42 135.94
N GLN A 402 106.09 36.24 136.00
CA GLN A 402 106.93 35.74 134.90
C GLN A 402 106.10 35.20 133.71
N GLY A 403 104.83 34.85 133.94
CA GLY A 403 103.94 34.29 132.92
C GLY A 403 103.12 35.34 132.15
N ARG A 404 103.25 36.62 132.50
CA ARG A 404 102.37 37.71 132.03
C ARG A 404 102.36 37.86 130.50
N GLY A 405 103.53 37.76 129.85
CA GLY A 405 103.64 37.79 128.38
C GLY A 405 103.02 36.56 127.71
N PHE A 406 103.19 35.38 128.31
CA PHE A 406 102.56 34.13 127.82
C PHE A 406 101.05 34.14 127.97
N ALA A 407 100.50 34.72 129.05
CA ALA A 407 99.06 34.85 129.25
C ALA A 407 98.39 35.73 128.17
N VAL A 408 99.06 36.80 127.73
CA VAL A 408 98.56 37.65 126.63
C VAL A 408 98.55 36.88 125.32
N VAL A 409 99.64 36.17 124.97
CA VAL A 409 99.70 35.34 123.77
C VAL A 409 98.65 34.23 123.81
N ALA A 410 98.48 33.55 124.95
CA ALA A 410 97.45 32.52 125.12
C ALA A 410 96.03 33.07 124.95
N THR A 411 95.77 34.30 125.43
CA THR A 411 94.47 34.97 125.24
C THR A 411 94.25 35.35 123.77
N GLU A 412 95.28 35.82 123.07
CA GLU A 412 95.20 36.17 121.65
C GLU A 412 94.99 34.91 120.77
N VAL A 413 95.71 33.82 121.05
CA VAL A 413 95.51 32.51 120.39
C VAL A 413 94.09 31.99 120.64
N ARG A 414 93.57 32.14 121.87
CA ARG A 414 92.19 31.77 122.20
C ARG A 414 91.17 32.58 121.42
N ASN A 415 91.35 33.90 121.34
CA ASN A 415 90.46 34.78 120.57
C ASN A 415 90.51 34.43 119.07
N LEU A 416 91.70 34.17 118.52
CA LEU A 416 91.87 33.70 117.15
C LEU A 416 91.15 32.37 116.90
N ALA A 417 91.28 31.40 117.82
CA ALA A 417 90.59 30.12 117.74
C ALA A 417 89.06 30.26 117.79
N GLN A 418 88.52 31.13 118.66
CA GLN A 418 87.09 31.43 118.69
C GLN A 418 86.60 32.11 117.41
N ARG A 419 87.40 33.03 116.83
CA ARG A 419 87.12 33.65 115.53
C ARG A 419 87.15 32.63 114.39
N SER A 420 88.10 31.70 114.39
CA SER A 420 88.17 30.60 113.42
C SER A 420 86.96 29.66 113.53
N ALA A 421 86.53 29.31 114.74
CA ALA A 421 85.33 28.49 114.95
C ALA A 421 84.05 29.20 114.48
N ALA A 422 83.92 30.50 114.77
CA ALA A 422 82.78 31.30 114.29
C ALA A 422 82.74 31.38 112.75
N ALA A 423 83.88 31.66 112.12
CA ALA A 423 84.00 31.68 110.66
C ALA A 423 83.75 30.29 110.03
N ALA A 424 84.25 29.22 110.64
CA ALA A 424 83.98 27.85 110.18
C ALA A 424 82.48 27.53 110.24
N LYS A 425 81.78 27.92 111.32
CA LYS A 425 80.34 27.74 111.45
C LYS A 425 79.54 28.54 110.41
N GLU A 426 79.95 29.77 110.12
CA GLU A 426 79.33 30.62 109.09
C GLU A 426 79.53 30.04 107.68
N ILE A 427 80.74 29.58 107.35
CA ILE A 427 81.02 28.89 106.09
C ILE A 427 80.19 27.60 106.00
N LYS A 428 80.11 26.81 107.08
CA LYS A 428 79.29 25.59 107.11
C LYS A 428 77.82 25.90 106.78
N GLN A 429 77.24 26.93 107.39
CA GLN A 429 75.86 27.34 107.11
C GLN A 429 75.67 27.75 105.63
N LEU A 430 76.61 28.50 105.05
CA LEU A 430 76.55 28.89 103.64
C LEU A 430 76.67 27.69 102.69
N ILE A 431 77.52 26.72 103.01
CA ILE A 431 77.67 25.49 102.22
C ILE A 431 76.44 24.60 102.36
N ASP A 432 75.89 24.43 103.57
CA ASP A 432 74.64 23.67 103.79
C ASP A 432 73.48 24.28 103.00
N ALA A 433 73.36 25.61 102.99
CA ALA A 433 72.38 26.32 102.16
C ALA A 433 72.62 26.09 100.66
N SER A 434 73.89 26.09 100.22
CA SER A 434 74.26 25.81 98.83
C SER A 434 73.92 24.38 98.42
N VAL A 435 74.16 23.39 99.29
CA VAL A 435 73.77 21.99 99.08
C VAL A 435 72.25 21.88 98.92
N GLY A 436 71.46 22.55 99.77
CA GLY A 436 70.01 22.60 99.64
C GLY A 436 69.54 23.20 98.31
N ASN A 437 70.19 24.27 97.84
CA ASN A 437 69.89 24.88 96.53
C ASN A 437 70.25 23.95 95.37
N VAL A 438 71.39 23.25 95.43
CA VAL A 438 71.82 22.28 94.42
C VAL A 438 70.87 21.07 94.38
N ASP A 439 70.42 20.56 95.52
CA ASP A 439 69.44 19.47 95.58
C ASP A 439 68.09 19.86 94.96
N SER A 440 67.60 21.06 95.29
CA SER A 440 66.40 21.62 94.66
C SER A 440 66.57 21.79 93.15
N GLY A 441 67.72 22.32 92.71
CA GLY A 441 68.07 22.45 91.30
C GLY A 441 68.12 21.11 90.58
N THR A 442 68.70 20.08 91.21
CA THR A 442 68.78 18.72 90.66
C THR A 442 67.39 18.16 90.40
N ARG A 443 66.46 18.28 91.35
CA ARG A 443 65.07 17.82 91.18
C ARG A 443 64.33 18.53 90.05
N LEU A 444 64.52 19.85 89.91
CA LEU A 444 63.92 20.62 88.82
C LEU A 444 64.47 20.19 87.45
N VAL A 445 65.76 19.90 87.37
CA VAL A 445 66.42 19.45 86.13
C VAL A 445 66.00 18.01 85.78
N GLU A 446 65.90 17.09 86.74
CA GLU A 446 65.35 15.74 86.52
C GLU A 446 63.91 15.80 85.99
N GLN A 447 63.07 16.66 86.57
CA GLN A 447 61.71 16.86 86.09
C GLN A 447 61.67 17.43 84.66
N ALA A 448 62.60 18.34 84.32
CA ALA A 448 62.77 18.82 82.96
C ALA A 448 63.18 17.69 82.00
N GLY A 449 64.04 16.77 82.43
CA GLY A 449 64.45 15.59 81.66
C GLY A 449 63.29 14.65 81.35
N GLN A 450 62.48 14.30 82.36
CA GLN A 450 61.26 13.51 82.18
C GLN A 450 60.27 14.19 81.22
N THR A 451 60.18 15.52 81.27
CA THR A 451 59.31 16.27 80.35
C THR A 451 59.83 16.19 78.90
N MET A 452 61.15 16.18 78.69
CA MET A 452 61.74 15.97 77.36
C MET A 452 61.45 14.57 76.82
N GLU A 453 61.53 13.52 77.64
CA GLU A 453 61.15 12.16 77.22
C GLU A 453 59.67 12.07 76.82
N GLN A 454 58.78 12.72 77.57
CA GLN A 454 57.36 12.80 77.23
C GLN A 454 57.14 13.55 75.90
N ILE A 455 57.88 14.63 75.65
CA ILE A 455 57.82 15.36 74.37
C ILE A 455 58.23 14.42 73.22
N VAL A 456 59.34 13.69 73.35
CA VAL A 456 59.77 12.72 72.32
C VAL A 456 58.68 11.68 72.06
N ALA A 457 58.08 11.11 73.10
CA ALA A 457 57.01 10.13 72.95
C ALA A 457 55.76 10.71 72.26
N SER A 458 55.34 11.93 72.61
CA SER A 458 54.20 12.60 71.96
C SER A 458 54.49 12.95 70.50
N VAL A 459 55.72 13.38 70.17
CA VAL A 459 56.11 13.69 68.80
C VAL A 459 56.19 12.42 67.95
N GLN A 460 56.57 11.28 68.53
CA GLN A 460 56.50 9.99 67.84
C GLN A 460 55.05 9.63 67.48
N GLN A 461 54.08 9.83 68.38
CA GLN A 461 52.66 9.62 68.06
C GLN A 461 52.18 10.52 66.92
N VAL A 462 52.63 11.79 66.87
CA VAL A 462 52.31 12.69 65.75
C VAL A 462 52.89 12.16 64.43
N THR A 463 54.11 11.64 64.46
CA THR A 463 54.80 11.03 63.30
C THR A 463 54.00 9.84 62.77
N ASP A 464 53.53 8.95 63.66
CA ASP A 464 52.72 7.78 63.30
C ASP A 464 51.39 8.20 62.64
N VAL A 465 50.68 9.17 63.23
CA VAL A 465 49.42 9.71 62.68
C VAL A 465 49.65 10.36 61.31
N MET A 466 50.74 11.10 61.12
CA MET A 466 51.07 11.66 59.80
C MET A 466 51.36 10.58 58.75
N GLY A 467 51.96 9.46 59.17
CA GLY A 467 52.14 8.28 58.33
C GLY A 467 50.81 7.68 57.88
N GLU A 468 49.86 7.51 58.80
CA GLU A 468 48.51 7.02 58.49
C GLU A 468 47.75 7.98 57.55
N ILE A 469 47.84 9.30 57.77
CA ILE A 469 47.20 10.31 56.90
C ILE A 469 47.78 10.25 55.48
N SER A 470 49.09 10.10 55.33
CA SER A 470 49.73 9.99 54.01
C SER A 470 49.28 8.71 53.29
N ALA A 471 49.23 7.58 54.00
CA ALA A 471 48.72 6.31 53.45
C ALA A 471 47.25 6.42 53.01
N ALA A 472 46.38 6.97 53.86
CA ALA A 472 44.96 7.19 53.55
C ALA A 472 44.78 8.17 52.38
N SER A 473 45.57 9.24 52.33
CA SER A 473 45.53 10.21 51.22
C SER A 473 45.98 9.58 49.89
N HIS A 474 46.96 8.67 49.94
CA HIS A 474 47.38 7.92 48.76
C HIS A 474 46.27 6.99 48.26
N GLU A 475 45.60 6.27 49.15
CA GLU A 475 44.46 5.41 48.79
C GLU A 475 43.28 6.23 48.23
N GLN A 476 42.96 7.38 48.85
CA GLN A 476 41.97 8.32 48.32
C GLN A 476 42.33 8.79 46.90
N SER A 477 43.59 9.09 46.63
CA SER A 477 44.04 9.49 45.29
C SER A 477 43.80 8.39 44.25
N LEU A 478 44.04 7.13 44.59
CA LEU A 478 43.77 5.99 43.70
C LEU A 478 42.26 5.82 43.46
N GLY A 479 41.45 5.94 44.53
CA GLY A 479 39.99 5.90 44.43
C GLY A 479 39.42 7.03 43.56
N ILE A 480 39.97 8.23 43.68
CA ILE A 480 39.60 9.38 42.83
C ILE A 480 39.96 9.13 41.36
N GLU A 481 41.09 8.47 41.06
CA GLU A 481 41.46 8.12 39.69
C GLU A 481 40.45 7.16 39.04
N GLU A 482 39.98 6.15 39.78
CA GLU A 482 38.90 5.25 39.35
C GLU A 482 37.59 6.01 39.09
N VAL A 483 37.22 6.94 39.98
CA VAL A 483 36.03 7.78 39.80
C VAL A 483 36.16 8.65 38.55
N ASN A 484 37.34 9.24 38.29
CA ASN A 484 37.58 10.02 37.07
C ASN A 484 37.46 9.17 35.80
N LYS A 485 37.93 7.91 35.80
CA LYS A 485 37.71 6.98 34.68
C LYS A 485 36.22 6.71 34.47
N ALA A 486 35.45 6.53 35.54
CA ALA A 486 34.00 6.32 35.46
C ALA A 486 33.26 7.56 34.92
N ILE A 487 33.65 8.77 35.34
CA ILE A 487 33.10 10.04 34.82
C ILE A 487 33.40 10.18 33.33
N ALA A 488 34.62 9.88 32.88
CA ALA A 488 34.97 9.92 31.47
C ALA A 488 34.15 8.94 30.62
N LEU A 489 33.88 7.74 31.13
CA LEU A 489 32.99 6.78 30.47
C LEU A 489 31.54 7.29 30.43
N MET A 490 31.05 7.90 31.51
CA MET A 490 29.72 8.50 31.54
C MET A 490 29.60 9.65 30.54
N ASP A 491 30.61 10.50 30.41
CA ASP A 491 30.65 11.57 29.41
C ASP A 491 30.58 11.01 27.97
N GLN A 492 31.35 9.95 27.68
CA GLN A 492 31.28 9.27 26.38
C GLN A 492 29.87 8.73 26.08
N VAL A 493 29.20 8.14 27.07
CA VAL A 493 27.82 7.65 26.92
C VAL A 493 26.84 8.81 26.74
N THR A 494 27.00 9.90 27.47
CA THR A 494 26.20 11.12 27.33
C THR A 494 26.32 11.71 25.92
N GLN A 495 27.54 11.82 25.39
CA GLN A 495 27.76 12.27 24.01
C GLN A 495 27.15 11.30 22.98
N HIS A 496 27.26 9.99 23.21
CA HIS A 496 26.64 9.00 22.34
C HIS A 496 25.11 9.11 22.36
N ASN A 497 24.50 9.33 23.53
CA ASN A 497 23.07 9.55 23.66
C ASN A 497 22.63 10.81 22.92
N ALA A 498 23.39 11.91 23.00
CA ALA A 498 23.11 13.12 22.24
C ALA A 498 23.10 12.85 20.72
N ALA A 499 24.11 12.12 20.21
CA ALA A 499 24.16 11.73 18.80
C ALA A 499 22.99 10.81 18.39
N LEU A 500 22.61 9.86 19.25
CA LEU A 500 21.46 8.99 19.01
C LEU A 500 20.14 9.76 18.98
N VAL A 501 19.97 10.76 19.86
CA VAL A 501 18.79 11.64 19.88
C VAL A 501 18.71 12.45 18.59
N GLU A 502 19.83 12.99 18.09
CA GLU A 502 19.86 13.71 16.81
C GLU A 502 19.46 12.80 15.63
N GLN A 503 20.07 11.60 15.56
CA GLN A 503 19.75 10.60 14.53
C GLN A 503 18.28 10.16 14.58
N ALA A 504 17.77 9.88 15.79
CA ALA A 504 16.39 9.47 15.98
C ALA A 504 15.42 10.60 15.61
N SER A 505 15.76 11.86 15.89
CA SER A 505 14.94 13.01 15.51
C SER A 505 14.86 13.18 13.99
N ALA A 506 15.97 12.99 13.28
CA ALA A 506 15.98 12.98 11.81
C ALA A 506 15.15 11.82 11.22
N ALA A 507 15.23 10.63 11.80
CA ALA A 507 14.42 9.48 11.39
C ALA A 507 12.92 9.73 11.61
N VAL A 508 12.55 10.33 12.74
CA VAL A 508 11.16 10.69 13.07
C VAL A 508 10.61 11.74 12.11
N ALA A 509 11.40 12.76 11.74
CA ALA A 509 11.01 13.74 10.72
C ALA A 509 10.73 13.07 9.36
N THR A 510 11.59 12.11 8.97
CA THR A 510 11.39 11.32 7.74
C THR A 510 10.11 10.48 7.80
N LEU A 511 9.78 9.88 8.95
CA LEU A 511 8.54 9.13 9.14
C LEU A 511 7.30 10.03 9.05
N GLN A 512 7.35 11.25 9.58
CA GLN A 512 6.27 12.23 9.43
C GLN A 512 6.06 12.62 7.98
N GLU A 513 7.13 12.92 7.23
CA GLU A 513 7.04 13.21 5.79
C GLU A 513 6.46 12.02 5.00
N GLN A 514 6.90 10.79 5.30
CA GLN A 514 6.36 9.59 4.66
C GLN A 514 4.87 9.38 4.96
N ALA A 515 4.43 9.62 6.20
CA ALA A 515 3.03 9.54 6.58
C ALA A 515 2.18 10.58 5.82
N VAL A 516 2.67 11.82 5.70
CA VAL A 516 2.00 12.88 4.91
C VAL A 516 1.95 12.49 3.43
N SER A 517 3.07 12.02 2.87
CA SER A 517 3.15 11.59 1.47
C SER A 517 2.21 10.42 1.16
N LEU A 518 2.13 9.41 2.04
CA LEU A 518 1.19 8.31 1.93
C LEU A 518 -0.26 8.80 1.96
N ASN A 519 -0.59 9.70 2.88
CA ASN A 519 -1.94 10.25 3.00
C ASN A 519 -2.33 11.09 1.76
N GLN A 520 -1.39 11.86 1.20
CA GLN A 520 -1.59 12.58 -0.05
C GLN A 520 -1.77 11.63 -1.25
N ALA A 521 -0.94 10.59 -1.35
CA ALA A 521 -1.01 9.61 -2.44
C ALA A 521 -2.36 8.87 -2.45
N VAL A 522 -2.88 8.50 -1.29
CA VAL A 522 -4.23 7.90 -1.17
C VAL A 522 -5.35 8.95 -1.06
N GLY A 523 -5.00 10.23 -1.01
CA GLY A 523 -5.90 11.38 -0.97
C GLY A 523 -6.70 11.55 -2.27
N VAL A 524 -6.15 11.07 -3.39
CA VAL A 524 -6.82 11.05 -4.71
C VAL A 524 -8.10 10.21 -4.68
N PHE A 525 -8.16 9.18 -3.83
CA PHE A 525 -9.34 8.32 -3.69
C PHE A 525 -10.38 8.96 -2.77
N GLN A 526 -11.54 9.32 -3.32
CA GLN A 526 -12.66 9.89 -2.58
C GLN A 526 -13.49 8.77 -1.95
N LEU A 527 -13.50 8.71 -0.62
CA LEU A 527 -14.23 7.67 0.13
C LEU A 527 -15.64 8.09 0.52
N GLU A 528 -15.92 9.39 0.49
CA GLU A 528 -17.22 9.98 0.77
C GLU A 528 -17.58 10.91 -0.39
N ALA A 529 -18.87 11.00 -0.70
CA ALA A 529 -19.35 11.93 -1.70
C ALA A 529 -19.02 13.36 -1.23
N PRO A 530 -18.54 14.26 -2.12
CA PRO A 530 -18.45 15.67 -1.80
C PRO A 530 -19.84 16.13 -1.35
N GLN A 531 -19.98 16.50 -0.07
CA GLN A 531 -21.23 17.09 0.38
C GLN A 531 -21.36 18.48 -0.25
N GLU A 532 -22.14 18.57 -1.33
CA GLU A 532 -22.69 19.85 -1.82
C GLU A 532 -23.55 20.46 -0.70
N GLY A 533 -22.93 21.27 0.16
CA GLY A 533 -23.65 21.99 1.22
C GLY A 533 -22.90 22.23 2.53
N ALA A 534 -21.71 21.67 2.74
CA ALA A 534 -20.87 22.09 3.85
C ALA A 534 -20.08 23.33 3.43
N VAL A 535 -20.70 24.50 3.60
CA VAL A 535 -19.96 25.77 3.66
C VAL A 535 -18.81 25.54 4.64
N VAL A 536 -17.59 25.52 4.10
CA VAL A 536 -16.39 25.71 4.89
C VAL A 536 -16.53 27.10 5.47
N VAL A 537 -17.14 27.19 6.65
CA VAL A 537 -16.83 28.27 7.56
C VAL A 537 -15.35 28.08 7.81
N THR A 538 -14.56 28.88 7.10
CA THR A 538 -13.20 29.19 7.50
C THR A 538 -13.28 29.65 8.95
N SER A 539 -13.17 28.69 9.86
CA SER A 539 -12.71 28.95 11.21
C SER A 539 -11.34 29.54 11.01
N THR A 540 -11.30 30.87 11.06
CA THR A 540 -10.08 31.62 11.33
C THR A 540 -9.43 30.94 12.52
N ALA A 541 -8.36 30.19 12.26
CA ALA A 541 -7.47 29.73 13.30
C ALA A 541 -7.11 30.95 14.16
N PRO A 542 -7.17 30.85 15.50
CA PRO A 542 -6.59 31.89 16.33
C PRO A 542 -5.13 32.00 15.92
N VAL A 543 -4.73 33.20 15.51
CA VAL A 543 -3.32 33.55 15.34
C VAL A 543 -2.63 33.13 16.62
N LEU A 544 -1.81 32.08 16.55
CA LEU A 544 -0.81 31.81 17.56
C LEU A 544 0.04 33.08 17.62
N GLN A 545 -0.21 33.89 18.65
CA GLN A 545 0.73 34.89 19.09
C GLN A 545 2.05 34.15 19.28
N THR A 546 2.97 34.40 18.37
CA THR A 546 4.39 34.19 18.61
C THR A 546 4.72 35.02 19.84
N VAL A 547 4.67 34.39 21.02
CA VAL A 547 5.37 34.89 22.19
C VAL A 547 6.83 34.87 21.79
N GLN A 548 7.33 36.04 21.39
CA GLN A 548 8.75 36.30 21.37
C GLN A 548 9.24 36.08 22.79
N VAL A 549 9.86 34.94 23.02
CA VAL A 549 10.75 34.77 24.17
C VAL A 549 11.83 35.84 24.00
N PRO A 550 12.01 36.79 24.92
CA PRO A 550 13.12 37.70 24.84
C PRO A 550 14.38 36.87 25.02
N THR A 551 15.21 36.81 23.98
CA THR A 551 16.60 36.36 24.07
C THR A 551 17.35 37.36 24.95
N GLN A 552 17.25 37.20 26.27
CA GLN A 552 18.25 37.74 27.18
C GLN A 552 19.51 36.89 27.02
N VAL A 553 20.34 37.30 26.08
CA VAL A 553 21.77 36.98 26.14
C VAL A 553 22.31 37.72 27.35
N ALA A 554 22.37 37.04 28.50
CA ALA A 554 23.16 37.49 29.63
C ALA A 554 24.64 37.16 29.33
N PRO A 555 25.55 38.15 29.28
CA PRO A 555 26.97 37.87 29.27
C PRO A 555 27.40 37.54 30.70
N ALA A 556 27.60 36.27 31.00
CA ALA A 556 28.24 35.84 32.24
C ALA A 556 29.76 36.01 32.12
N LEU A 557 30.25 37.05 32.79
CA LEU A 557 31.46 37.06 33.62
C LEU A 557 32.82 36.84 32.94
N GLU A 558 33.31 37.94 32.35
CA GLU A 558 34.73 38.28 32.39
C GLU A 558 35.07 38.84 33.79
N MET A 559 35.35 37.96 34.76
CA MET A 559 36.02 38.34 36.01
C MET A 559 36.81 37.16 36.59
N ALA A 560 38.00 36.93 36.04
CA ALA A 560 39.08 36.24 36.74
C ALA A 560 40.45 36.61 36.15
N ARG A 561 40.78 37.90 36.16
CA ARG A 561 42.18 38.36 36.12
C ARG A 561 42.34 39.58 37.01
N ARG A 562 42.52 39.33 38.32
CA ARG A 562 43.39 40.10 39.21
C ARG A 562 43.56 39.38 40.55
N ALA A 563 44.84 39.12 40.87
CA ALA A 563 45.44 38.84 42.18
C ALA A 563 45.25 37.45 42.81
N ALA A 564 46.20 36.55 42.53
CA ALA A 564 47.21 36.07 43.50
C ALA A 564 48.42 35.52 42.74
#